data_AF-A0A8C6Z444-F1
#
_entry.id   AF-A0A8C6Z444-F1
#
_cell.length_a   1.000
_cell.length_b   1.000
_cell.length_c   1.000
_cell.angle_alpha   90.00
_cell.angle_beta   90.00
_cell.angle_gamma   90.00
#
_symmetry.space_group_name_H-M   'P 1'
#
loop_
_entity.id
_entity.type
_entity.pdbx_description
1 polymer ?
#
loop_
_entity_poly.entity_id
_entity_poly.type
_entity_poly.pdbx_seq_one_letter_code
_entity_poly.pdbx_strand_id
1 'polypeptide(L)'
;MKFICKDFWTTVFKKQIDNLRTNHQGIYVLQDNKFRLLTQMSAGKQYLEHAPKYLAFTCGLIRGGLSNLGIKSIVTAEVSTMPACKFQVMIQKM
;
A
#
# COMPACT_ATOMS: atom_id res chain seq x y z
N MET A 1 -5.78 11.00 -3.04
CA MET A 1 -5.70 9.54 -2.76
C MET A 1 -6.53 8.66 -3.70
N LYS A 2 -7.73 9.06 -4.15
CA LYS A 2 -8.55 8.27 -5.09
C LYS A 2 -7.79 7.80 -6.35
N PHE A 3 -7.00 8.69 -6.96
CA PHE A 3 -6.12 8.34 -8.09
C PHE A 3 -5.16 7.18 -7.76
N ILE A 4 -4.53 7.19 -6.58
CA ILE A 4 -3.65 6.10 -6.14
C ILE A 4 -4.44 4.80 -6.04
N CYS A 5 -5.62 4.82 -5.42
CA CYS A 5 -6.45 3.63 -5.19
C CYS A 5 -7.07 3.05 -6.46
N LYS A 6 -7.35 3.90 -7.47
CA LYS A 6 -8.06 3.51 -8.68
C LYS A 6 -7.09 3.37 -9.85
N ASP A 7 -6.69 4.47 -10.46
CA ASP A 7 -5.93 4.51 -11.71
C ASP A 7 -4.51 3.93 -11.54
N PHE A 8 -3.79 4.41 -10.53
CA PHE A 8 -2.41 3.98 -10.29
C PHE A 8 -2.35 2.49 -9.90
N TRP A 9 -3.14 2.07 -8.91
CA TRP A 9 -3.17 0.66 -8.46
C TRP A 9 -3.62 -0.27 -9.58
N THR A 10 -4.65 0.12 -10.35
CA THR A 10 -5.15 -0.70 -11.47
C THR A 10 -4.09 -0.81 -12.56
N THR A 11 -3.34 0.24 -12.84
CA THR A 11 -2.27 0.19 -13.84
C THR A 11 -1.17 -0.80 -13.46
N VAL A 12 -0.73 -0.76 -12.19
CA VAL A 12 0.40 -1.57 -11.69
C VAL A 12 -0.02 -3.01 -11.37
N PHE A 13 -1.12 -3.21 -10.64
CA PHE A 13 -1.52 -4.51 -10.09
C PHE A 13 -2.77 -5.11 -10.74
N LYS A 14 -3.37 -4.43 -11.72
CA LYS A 14 -4.58 -4.83 -12.46
C LYS A 14 -5.80 -5.02 -11.55
N LYS A 15 -5.86 -4.31 -10.43
CA LYS A 15 -7.00 -4.20 -9.53
C LYS A 15 -7.02 -2.85 -8.82
N GLN A 16 -8.17 -2.47 -8.26
CA GLN A 16 -8.28 -1.32 -7.35
C GLN A 16 -7.93 -1.74 -5.92
N ILE A 17 -7.59 -0.76 -5.08
CA ILE A 17 -7.49 -0.94 -3.62
C ILE A 17 -8.87 -1.34 -3.05
N ASP A 18 -8.89 -2.33 -2.16
CA ASP A 18 -10.14 -2.88 -1.61
C ASP A 18 -10.77 -1.96 -0.56
N ASN A 19 -9.95 -1.32 0.28
CA ASN A 19 -10.45 -0.40 1.31
C ASN A 19 -9.50 0.79 1.47
N LEU A 20 -10.07 2.00 1.50
CA LEU A 20 -9.37 3.24 1.82
C LEU A 20 -9.95 3.80 3.11
N ARG A 21 -9.11 4.01 4.12
CA ARG A 21 -9.45 4.72 5.36
C ARG A 21 -8.63 5.99 5.48
N THR A 22 -9.15 6.98 6.18
CA THR A 22 -8.40 8.19 6.54
C THR A 22 -8.84 8.69 7.90
N ASN A 23 -7.94 9.35 8.62
CA ASN A 23 -8.27 10.08 9.84
C ASN A 23 -8.63 11.55 9.57
N HIS A 24 -8.77 11.97 8.31
CA HIS A 24 -8.99 13.36 7.89
C HIS A 24 -7.89 14.37 8.31
N GLN A 25 -6.78 13.88 8.86
CA GLN A 25 -5.64 14.68 9.33
C GLN A 25 -4.36 14.39 8.55
N GLY A 26 -4.49 13.83 7.34
CA GLY A 26 -3.37 13.54 6.44
C GLY A 26 -2.83 12.11 6.54
N ILE A 27 -3.41 11.23 7.35
CA ILE A 27 -3.09 9.80 7.36
C ILE A 27 -4.15 9.04 6.57
N TYR A 28 -3.68 8.19 5.67
CA TYR A 28 -4.49 7.29 4.84
C TYR A 28 -4.00 5.87 5.01
N VAL A 29 -4.92 4.90 4.99
CA VAL A 29 -4.60 3.48 5.00
C VAL A 29 -5.26 2.84 3.78
N LEU A 30 -4.43 2.28 2.91
CA LEU A 30 -4.84 1.59 1.69
C LEU A 30 -4.67 0.08 1.93
N GLN A 31 -5.77 -0.65 1.90
CA GLN A 31 -5.76 -2.10 2.14
C GLN A 31 -5.98 -2.86 0.83
N ASP A 32 -5.11 -3.83 0.57
CA ASP A 32 -5.26 -4.82 -0.49
C ASP A 32 -5.38 -6.20 0.14
N ASN A 33 -6.53 -6.86 -0.02
CA ASN A 33 -6.85 -8.16 0.58
C ASN A 33 -6.17 -9.33 -0.14
N LYS A 34 -5.75 -9.13 -1.39
CA LYS A 34 -5.17 -10.17 -2.25
C LYS A 34 -3.98 -9.58 -3.01
N PHE A 35 -3.00 -9.07 -2.27
CA PHE A 35 -1.91 -8.33 -2.87
C PHE A 35 -1.05 -9.25 -3.73
N ARG A 36 -0.94 -8.93 -5.03
CA ARG A 36 -0.37 -9.81 -6.06
C ARG A 36 1.01 -10.38 -5.72
N LEU A 37 1.87 -9.61 -5.06
CA LEU A 37 3.22 -10.07 -4.71
C LEU A 37 3.23 -11.09 -3.56
N LEU A 38 2.17 -11.11 -2.74
CA LEU A 38 2.04 -12.02 -1.61
C LEU A 38 1.20 -13.26 -1.94
N THR A 39 0.44 -13.28 -3.04
CA THR A 39 -0.45 -14.41 -3.38
C THR A 39 0.32 -15.69 -3.74
N GLN A 40 1.60 -15.58 -4.13
CA GLN A 40 2.46 -16.75 -4.40
C GLN A 40 3.10 -17.32 -3.14
N MET A 41 3.02 -16.60 -2.02
CA MET A 41 3.50 -17.08 -0.73
C MET A 41 2.40 -17.88 -0.05
N SER A 42 2.79 -18.91 0.72
CA SER A 42 1.83 -19.70 1.49
C SER A 42 1.04 -18.81 2.46
N ALA A 43 -0.25 -19.09 2.65
CA ALA A 43 -1.11 -18.33 3.56
C ALA A 43 -0.81 -18.54 5.07
N GLY A 44 0.19 -19.34 5.41
CA GLY A 44 0.61 -19.60 6.79
C GLY A 44 1.35 -18.42 7.44
N LYS A 45 1.53 -18.50 8.77
CA LYS A 45 2.23 -17.47 9.56
C LYS A 45 3.75 -17.47 9.36
N GLN A 46 4.30 -18.56 8.81
CA GLN A 46 5.73 -18.81 8.67
C GLN A 46 6.52 -17.74 7.90
N TYR A 47 5.84 -16.93 7.07
CA TYR A 47 6.48 -15.86 6.32
C TYR A 47 6.02 -14.44 6.71
N LEU A 48 5.21 -14.28 7.75
CA LEU A 48 4.68 -12.96 8.14
C LEU A 48 5.81 -11.98 8.49
N GLU A 49 6.91 -12.45 9.08
CA GLU A 49 8.07 -11.61 9.38
C GLU A 49 8.82 -11.15 8.11
N HIS A 50 8.75 -11.92 7.04
CA HIS A 50 9.47 -11.63 5.79
C HIS A 50 8.60 -10.95 4.75
N ALA A 51 7.28 -11.13 4.80
CA ALA A 51 6.32 -10.56 3.85
C ALA A 51 6.43 -9.02 3.69
N PRO A 52 6.64 -8.22 4.76
CA PRO A 52 6.83 -6.76 4.63
C PRO A 52 8.03 -6.36 3.76
N LYS A 53 9.07 -7.19 3.66
CA LYS A 53 10.24 -6.91 2.80
C LYS A 53 9.85 -6.82 1.32
N TYR A 54 8.85 -7.60 0.89
CA TYR A 54 8.30 -7.56 -0.47
C TYR A 54 7.43 -6.34 -0.75
N LEU A 55 7.07 -5.57 0.27
CA LEU A 55 6.24 -4.37 0.14
C LEU A 55 7.04 -3.07 0.00
N ALA A 56 8.34 -3.10 0.32
CA ALA A 56 9.20 -1.91 0.31
C ALA A 56 9.20 -1.18 -1.05
N PHE A 57 9.29 -1.93 -2.15
CA PHE A 57 9.21 -1.36 -3.49
C PHE A 57 7.86 -0.68 -3.74
N THR A 58 6.76 -1.29 -3.29
CA THR A 58 5.41 -0.75 -3.45
C THR A 58 5.19 0.51 -2.61
N CYS A 59 5.77 0.60 -1.41
CA CYS A 59 5.83 1.85 -0.65
C CYS A 59 6.53 2.95 -1.45
N GLY A 60 7.65 2.62 -2.10
CA GLY A 60 8.39 3.52 -2.98
C GLY A 60 7.55 3.99 -4.17
N LEU A 61 6.79 3.09 -4.81
CA LEU A 61 5.89 3.43 -5.92
C LEU A 61 4.81 4.43 -5.50
N ILE A 62 4.13 4.20 -4.37
CA ILE A 62 3.11 5.12 -3.85
C ILE A 62 3.75 6.48 -3.54
N ARG A 63 4.88 6.49 -2.82
CA ARG A 63 5.60 7.72 -2.45
C ARG A 63 6.03 8.51 -3.67
N GLY A 64 6.62 7.84 -4.67
CA GLY A 64 7.06 8.47 -5.92
C GLY A 64 5.89 9.01 -6.75
N GLY A 65 4.81 8.23 -6.87
CA GLY A 65 3.59 8.67 -7.54
C GLY A 65 2.98 9.92 -6.91
N LEU A 66 2.93 9.99 -5.58
CA LEU A 66 2.48 11.18 -4.85
C LEU A 66 3.45 12.36 -5.01
N SER A 67 4.76 12.11 -4.96
CA SER A 67 5.77 13.15 -5.17
C SER A 67 5.66 13.79 -6.55
N ASN A 68 5.35 13.02 -7.60
CA ASN A 68 5.14 13.53 -8.95
C ASN A 68 3.87 14.40 -9.07
N LEU A 69 2.95 14.28 -8.12
CA LEU A 69 1.76 15.13 -7.97
C LEU A 69 2.00 16.30 -7.00
N GLY A 70 3.24 16.55 -6.58
CA GLY A 70 3.59 17.61 -5.63
C GLY A 70 3.26 17.29 -4.16
N ILE A 71 2.91 16.05 -3.82
CA ILE A 71 2.55 15.64 -2.45
C ILE A 71 3.71 14.90 -1.80
N LYS A 72 4.39 15.55 -0.86
CA LYS A 72 5.40 14.88 -0.01
C LYS A 72 4.72 13.95 1.00
N SER A 73 5.20 12.72 1.10
CA SER A 73 4.60 11.70 1.97
C SER A 73 5.60 10.68 2.47
N ILE A 74 5.27 10.08 3.61
CA ILE A 74 5.91 8.88 4.16
C ILE A 74 4.96 7.71 3.95
N VAL A 75 5.47 6.60 3.44
CA VAL A 75 4.68 5.39 3.21
C VAL A 75 5.30 4.21 3.95
N THR A 76 4.53 3.57 4.80
CA THR A 76 4.89 2.33 5.50
C THR A 76 3.92 1.23 5.11
N ALA A 77 4.31 -0.03 5.32
CA ALA A 77 3.43 -1.17 5.04
C ALA A 77 3.54 -2.24 6.11
N GLU A 78 2.42 -2.96 6.29
CA GLU A 78 2.32 -4.09 7.22
C GLU A 78 1.55 -5.25 6.59
N VAL A 79 1.82 -6.46 7.10
CA VAL A 79 1.14 -7.71 6.73
C VAL A 79 0.71 -8.40 8.01
N SER A 80 -0.58 -8.34 8.34
CA SER A 80 -1.13 -9.05 9.51
C SER A 80 -1.60 -10.46 9.16
N THR A 81 -2.09 -10.65 7.94
CA THR A 81 -2.64 -11.92 7.43
C THR A 81 -2.30 -12.09 5.97
N MET A 82 -1.69 -13.21 5.58
CA MET A 82 -1.38 -13.47 4.17
C MET A 82 -2.66 -13.76 3.38
N PRO A 83 -2.82 -13.28 2.13
CA PRO A 83 -1.93 -12.39 1.37
C PRO A 83 -2.33 -10.90 1.46
N ALA A 84 -3.05 -10.51 2.50
CA ALA A 84 -3.53 -9.15 2.69
C ALA A 84 -2.44 -8.23 3.26
N CYS A 85 -2.40 -6.99 2.77
CA CYS A 85 -1.49 -5.98 3.30
C CYS A 85 -2.17 -4.62 3.41
N LYS A 86 -1.55 -3.76 4.20
CA LYS A 86 -1.96 -2.36 4.33
C LYS A 86 -0.76 -1.46 4.09
N PHE A 87 -1.00 -0.40 3.32
CA PHE A 87 -0.06 0.69 3.12
C PHE A 87 -0.59 1.91 3.87
N GLN A 88 0.16 2.38 4.86
CA GLN A 88 -0.14 3.62 5.54
C GLN A 88 0.62 4.76 4.86
N VAL A 89 -0.11 5.77 4.41
CA VAL A 89 0.43 6.97 3.77
C VAL A 89 0.17 8.16 4.68
N MET A 90 1.25 8.78 5.13
CA MET A 90 1.23 10.02 5.90
C MET A 90 1.65 11.17 4.99
N ILE A 91 0.74 12.10 4.72
CA ILE A 91 1.03 13.34 4.01
C ILE A 91 1.80 14.26 4.95
N GLN A 92 2.96 14.74 4.50
CA GLN A 92 3.72 15.73 5.25
C GLN A 92 3.08 17.10 5.03
N LYS A 93 2.69 17.78 6.12
CA LYS A 93 2.26 19.17 6.04
C LYS A 93 3.49 20.03 5.70
N MET A 94 3.31 20.98 4.78
CA MET A 94 4.29 22.03 4.53
C MET A 94 4.40 22.96 5.72
#